data_AF-A0A4U5P2X4-F1
#
_entry.id   AF-A0A4U5P2X4-F1
#
_cell.length_a   1.000
_cell.length_b   1.000
_cell.length_c   1.000
_cell.angle_alpha   90.00
_cell.angle_beta   90.00
_cell.angle_gamma   90.00
#
_symmetry.space_group_name_H-M   'P 1'
#
loop_
_entity.id
_entity.type
_entity.pdbx_description
1 polymer ?
#
loop_
_entity_poly.entity_id
_entity_poly.type
_entity_poly.pdbx_seq_one_letter_code
_entity_poly.pdbx_strand_id
1 'polypeptide(L)'
;MASSKETDNNPDTPSSPKKIYKDPDDGRQRFLLELEFVQCLANPTYIHYLAQNRYFEDEAFIGYLKYLQYWQRPEYVKFIMYPHCLYFLELLQNANFRNAMAHPGNKELAHRQQFFFWKNYRNNRLKHILPRPLPEPVTAPPAPAQPPVQPAPPVSAATLGMPAAPGAVPSPMPYGMPPGSAFGKIDIRSSGSDRRKRKKEV
;
A
#
# COMPACT_ATOMS: atom_id res chain seq x y z
N MET A 1 -72.41 -46.31 15.93
CA MET A 1 -71.46 -46.73 14.87
C MET A 1 -70.29 -45.76 14.96
N ALA A 2 -69.13 -46.10 15.56
CA ALA A 2 -67.97 -46.78 14.94
C ALA A 2 -67.55 -46.07 13.63
N SER A 3 -66.31 -45.66 13.33
CA SER A 3 -64.97 -46.09 13.75
C SER A 3 -63.92 -45.06 13.30
N SER A 4 -62.80 -44.98 14.02
CA SER A 4 -61.59 -44.18 13.79
C SER A 4 -60.78 -44.54 12.52
N LYS A 5 -59.99 -43.59 12.00
CA LYS A 5 -58.59 -43.71 11.49
C LYS A 5 -58.11 -42.36 10.91
N GLU A 6 -57.24 -41.64 11.60
CA GLU A 6 -55.76 -41.69 11.56
C GLU A 6 -55.14 -40.83 10.46
N THR A 7 -54.26 -39.96 10.93
CA THR A 7 -53.19 -39.20 10.26
C THR A 7 -52.38 -40.03 9.26
N ASP A 8 -52.04 -39.43 8.12
CA ASP A 8 -50.74 -39.73 7.49
C ASP A 8 -50.13 -38.45 6.90
N ASN A 9 -48.97 -38.14 7.45
CA ASN A 9 -48.07 -37.08 7.10
C ASN A 9 -46.98 -37.78 6.28
N ASN A 10 -46.80 -37.48 5.00
CA ASN A 10 -45.62 -37.98 4.28
C ASN A 10 -44.98 -36.95 3.34
N PRO A 11 -43.74 -36.51 3.63
CA PRO A 11 -42.89 -35.73 2.75
C PRO A 11 -41.83 -36.63 2.08
N ASP A 12 -42.11 -37.16 0.89
CA ASP A 12 -41.13 -37.93 0.12
C ASP A 12 -40.89 -37.32 -1.26
N THR A 13 -40.07 -36.27 -1.31
CA THR A 13 -39.34 -35.90 -2.52
C THR A 13 -37.97 -36.59 -2.45
N PRO A 14 -37.64 -37.54 -3.34
CA PRO A 14 -36.37 -38.24 -3.29
C PRO A 14 -35.24 -37.26 -3.64
N SER A 15 -34.53 -36.82 -2.61
CA SER A 15 -33.29 -36.06 -2.71
C SER A 15 -32.27 -36.87 -3.49
N SER A 16 -31.89 -36.36 -4.67
CA SER A 16 -30.85 -36.94 -5.53
C SER A 16 -29.64 -37.34 -4.70
N PRO A 17 -29.07 -38.54 -4.89
CA PRO A 17 -27.93 -38.99 -4.12
C PRO A 17 -26.77 -38.01 -4.38
N LYS A 18 -26.35 -37.30 -3.33
CA LYS A 18 -25.13 -36.50 -3.33
C LYS A 18 -24.00 -37.44 -3.70
N LYS A 19 -23.56 -37.44 -4.96
CA LYS A 19 -22.33 -38.11 -5.36
C LYS A 19 -21.21 -37.48 -4.54
N ILE A 20 -20.83 -38.15 -3.45
CA ILE A 20 -19.64 -37.83 -2.68
C ILE A 20 -18.49 -38.17 -3.63
N TYR A 21 -17.89 -37.14 -4.21
CA TYR A 21 -16.69 -37.28 -5.01
C TYR A 21 -15.61 -37.85 -4.10
N LYS A 22 -15.19 -39.08 -4.37
CA LYS A 22 -14.10 -39.73 -3.67
C LYS A 22 -12.83 -39.35 -4.39
N ASP A 23 -12.10 -38.40 -3.81
CA ASP A 23 -10.87 -37.88 -4.40
C ASP A 23 -9.84 -39.02 -4.46
N PRO A 24 -9.29 -39.34 -5.64
CA PRO A 24 -8.37 -40.47 -5.81
C PRO A 24 -7.06 -40.32 -5.01
N ASP A 25 -6.72 -39.12 -4.53
CA ASP A 25 -5.51 -38.82 -3.76
C ASP A 25 -5.81 -38.20 -2.38
N ASP A 26 -6.92 -38.62 -1.75
CA ASP A 26 -7.33 -38.18 -0.40
C ASP A 26 -7.44 -36.65 -0.25
N GLY A 27 -7.71 -35.94 -1.35
CA GLY A 27 -7.82 -34.48 -1.39
C GLY A 27 -6.50 -33.72 -1.49
N ARG A 28 -5.34 -34.41 -1.57
CA ARG A 28 -4.03 -33.76 -1.75
C ARG A 28 -3.95 -32.99 -3.06
N GLN A 29 -4.39 -33.60 -4.15
CA GLN A 29 -4.41 -32.94 -5.45
C GLN A 29 -5.28 -31.68 -5.43
N ARG A 30 -6.46 -31.77 -4.82
CA ARG A 30 -7.36 -30.62 -4.66
C ARG A 30 -6.70 -29.51 -3.85
N PHE A 31 -6.05 -29.83 -2.73
CA PHE A 31 -5.32 -28.86 -1.92
C PHE A 31 -4.24 -28.14 -2.71
N LEU A 32 -3.46 -28.86 -3.52
CA LEU A 32 -2.40 -28.26 -4.35
C LEU A 32 -2.98 -27.34 -5.43
N LEU A 33 -4.07 -27.75 -6.09
CA LEU A 33 -4.75 -26.91 -7.10
C LEU A 33 -5.33 -25.64 -6.48
N GLU A 34 -5.95 -25.76 -5.31
CA GLU A 34 -6.48 -24.60 -4.56
C GLU A 34 -5.34 -23.66 -4.15
N LEU A 35 -4.21 -24.21 -3.69
CA LEU A 35 -3.02 -23.44 -3.32
C LEU A 35 -2.42 -22.68 -4.51
N GLU A 36 -2.23 -23.36 -5.64
CA GLU A 36 -1.73 -22.75 -6.87
C GLU A 36 -2.68 -21.68 -7.39
N PHE A 37 -3.98 -21.98 -7.41
CA PHE A 37 -5.01 -21.04 -7.84
C PHE A 37 -5.00 -19.76 -6.98
N VAL A 38 -5.01 -19.91 -5.65
CA VAL A 38 -4.96 -18.75 -4.74
C VAL A 38 -3.72 -17.94 -5.00
N GLN A 39 -2.55 -18.57 -5.13
CA GLN A 39 -1.30 -17.87 -5.39
C GLN A 39 -1.30 -17.12 -6.73
N CYS A 40 -1.98 -17.63 -7.77
CA CYS A 40 -2.16 -16.92 -9.03
C CYS A 40 -2.93 -15.59 -8.87
N LEU A 41 -3.75 -15.43 -7.83
CA LEU A 41 -4.40 -14.15 -7.52
C LEU A 41 -3.41 -13.06 -7.11
N ALA A 42 -2.16 -13.39 -6.75
CA ALA A 42 -1.12 -12.36 -6.53
C ALA A 42 -0.74 -11.60 -7.81
N ASN A 43 -1.14 -12.07 -9.00
CA ASN A 43 -0.87 -11.42 -10.26
C ASN A 43 -2.10 -10.60 -10.73
N PRO A 44 -2.05 -9.26 -10.75
CA PRO A 44 -3.15 -8.42 -11.21
C PRO A 44 -3.60 -8.71 -12.65
N THR A 45 -2.68 -9.18 -13.51
CA THR A 45 -3.01 -9.56 -14.89
C THR A 45 -3.93 -10.76 -14.95
N TYR A 46 -3.73 -11.74 -14.05
CA TYR A 46 -4.60 -12.91 -13.98
C TYR A 46 -5.98 -12.55 -13.46
N ILE A 47 -6.07 -11.68 -12.45
CA ILE A 47 -7.36 -11.16 -11.97
C ILE A 47 -8.11 -10.44 -13.10
N HIS A 48 -7.42 -9.60 -13.88
CA HIS A 48 -8.01 -8.93 -15.02
C HIS A 48 -8.52 -9.93 -16.07
N TYR A 49 -7.76 -11.00 -16.36
CA TYR A 49 -8.22 -12.08 -17.22
C TYR A 49 -9.51 -12.73 -16.67
N LEU A 50 -9.59 -13.02 -15.37
CA LEU A 50 -10.80 -13.58 -14.77
C LEU A 50 -12.00 -12.63 -14.93
N ALA A 51 -11.78 -11.32 -14.77
CA ALA A 51 -12.83 -10.32 -14.97
C ALA A 51 -13.31 -10.24 -16.42
N GLN A 52 -12.38 -10.26 -17.39
CA GLN A 52 -12.70 -10.22 -18.83
C GLN A 52 -13.51 -11.44 -19.29
N ASN A 53 -13.22 -12.61 -18.73
CA ASN A 53 -13.97 -13.84 -19.02
C ASN A 53 -15.26 -14.00 -18.19
N ARG A 54 -15.68 -12.95 -17.46
CA ARG A 54 -16.93 -12.91 -16.68
C ARG A 54 -17.05 -13.94 -15.56
N TYR A 55 -15.94 -14.48 -15.05
CA TYR A 55 -15.98 -15.39 -13.91
C TYR A 55 -16.54 -14.71 -12.64
N PHE A 56 -16.36 -13.40 -12.50
CA PHE A 56 -16.84 -12.64 -11.34
C PHE A 56 -18.34 -12.30 -11.37
N GLU A 57 -19.04 -12.59 -12.48
CA GLU A 57 -20.49 -12.47 -12.61
C GLU A 57 -21.22 -13.73 -12.09
N ASP A 58 -20.53 -14.88 -12.08
CA ASP A 58 -21.08 -16.14 -11.59
C ASP A 58 -21.05 -16.22 -10.05
N GLU A 59 -22.24 -16.40 -9.46
CA GLU A 59 -22.42 -16.56 -8.02
C GLU A 59 -21.70 -17.78 -7.45
N ALA A 60 -21.62 -18.87 -8.22
CA ALA A 60 -20.91 -20.07 -7.79
C ALA A 60 -19.41 -19.80 -7.61
N PHE A 61 -18.80 -19.05 -8.53
CA PHE A 61 -17.41 -18.65 -8.43
C PHE A 61 -17.14 -17.70 -7.27
N ILE A 62 -18.05 -16.75 -7.01
CA ILE A 62 -17.97 -15.87 -5.83
C ILE A 62 -18.06 -16.70 -4.53
N GLY A 63 -18.94 -17.70 -4.49
CA GLY A 63 -19.03 -18.66 -3.40
C GLY A 63 -17.72 -19.43 -3.19
N TYR A 64 -17.05 -19.81 -4.28
CA TYR A 64 -15.74 -20.45 -4.23
C TYR A 64 -14.64 -19.53 -3.69
N LEU A 65 -14.62 -18.24 -4.07
CA LEU A 65 -13.69 -17.26 -3.49
C LEU A 65 -13.91 -17.06 -1.99
N LYS A 66 -15.17 -17.09 -1.52
CA LYS A 66 -15.47 -17.09 -0.08
C LYS A 66 -14.95 -18.34 0.61
N TYR A 67 -15.13 -19.50 -0.01
CA TYR A 67 -14.57 -20.76 0.50
C TYR A 67 -13.05 -20.65 0.68
N LEU A 68 -12.32 -20.14 -0.32
CA LEU A 68 -10.85 -19.98 -0.27
C LEU A 68 -10.34 -19.03 0.82
N GLN A 69 -11.20 -18.28 1.53
CA GLN A 69 -10.76 -17.49 2.68
C GLN A 69 -10.20 -18.35 3.83
N TYR A 70 -10.43 -19.67 3.84
CA TYR A 70 -9.78 -20.56 4.82
C TYR A 70 -8.25 -20.49 4.74
N TRP A 71 -7.68 -20.12 3.58
CA TRP A 71 -6.23 -19.91 3.42
C TRP A 71 -5.65 -18.80 4.29
N GLN A 72 -6.49 -17.92 4.86
CA GLN A 72 -6.06 -16.88 5.80
C GLN A 72 -5.83 -17.42 7.22
N ARG A 73 -6.29 -18.64 7.54
CA ARG A 73 -6.08 -19.22 8.87
C ARG A 73 -4.61 -19.64 9.04
N PRO A 74 -4.04 -19.50 10.26
CA PRO A 74 -2.60 -19.69 10.49
C PRO A 74 -2.10 -21.10 10.11
N GLU A 75 -2.96 -22.11 10.16
CA GLU A 75 -2.62 -23.49 9.80
C GLU A 75 -2.27 -23.63 8.31
N TYR A 76 -2.89 -22.81 7.46
CA TYR A 76 -2.77 -22.87 5.99
C TYR A 76 -1.87 -21.76 5.42
N VAL A 77 -1.86 -20.57 6.03
CA VAL A 77 -1.04 -19.43 5.57
C VAL A 77 0.44 -19.79 5.42
N LYS A 78 0.97 -20.71 6.24
CA LYS A 78 2.37 -21.16 6.18
C LYS A 78 2.79 -21.73 4.82
N PHE A 79 1.84 -22.18 4.00
CA PHE A 79 2.10 -22.72 2.66
C PHE A 79 2.09 -21.65 1.55
N ILE A 80 1.64 -20.43 1.85
CA ILE A 80 1.55 -19.33 0.88
C ILE A 80 2.93 -18.72 0.65
N MET A 81 3.40 -18.71 -0.60
CA MET A 81 4.66 -18.05 -0.97
C MET A 81 4.47 -16.57 -1.33
N TYR A 82 3.32 -16.22 -1.91
CA TYR A 82 3.03 -14.87 -2.39
C TYR A 82 1.97 -14.17 -1.53
N PRO A 83 2.33 -13.42 -0.47
CA PRO A 83 1.36 -12.92 0.50
C PRO A 83 0.31 -11.96 -0.08
N HIS A 84 0.61 -11.28 -1.19
CA HIS A 84 -0.34 -10.41 -1.88
C HIS A 84 -1.58 -11.15 -2.41
N CYS A 85 -1.53 -12.46 -2.63
CA CYS A 85 -2.71 -13.20 -3.06
C CYS A 85 -3.85 -13.10 -2.04
N LEU A 86 -3.55 -13.11 -0.75
CA LEU A 86 -4.54 -13.02 0.32
C LEU A 86 -5.18 -11.62 0.37
N TYR A 87 -4.37 -10.58 0.12
CA TYR A 87 -4.86 -9.21 0.02
C TYR A 87 -5.84 -9.05 -1.16
N PHE A 88 -5.50 -9.57 -2.34
CA PHE A 88 -6.42 -9.54 -3.47
C PHE A 88 -7.65 -10.41 -3.26
N LEU A 89 -7.51 -11.57 -2.62
CA LEU A 89 -8.64 -12.43 -2.29
C LEU A 89 -9.66 -11.70 -1.40
N GLU A 90 -9.21 -10.86 -0.48
CA GLU A 90 -10.05 -9.98 0.32
C GLU A 90 -10.71 -8.88 -0.53
N LEU A 91 -9.92 -8.19 -1.36
CA LEU A 91 -10.45 -7.16 -2.26
C LEU A 91 -11.52 -7.70 -3.23
N LEU A 92 -11.34 -8.93 -3.72
CA LEU A 92 -12.27 -9.62 -4.62
C LEU A 92 -13.63 -9.90 -3.98
N GLN A 93 -13.76 -9.86 -2.65
CA GLN A 93 -15.08 -9.95 -2.02
C GLN A 93 -15.96 -8.74 -2.36
N ASN A 94 -15.35 -7.58 -2.55
CA ASN A 94 -16.04 -6.35 -2.94
C ASN A 94 -16.44 -6.39 -4.42
N ALA A 95 -17.74 -6.30 -4.70
CA ALA A 95 -18.27 -6.27 -6.06
C ALA A 95 -17.70 -5.10 -6.89
N ASN A 96 -17.51 -3.94 -6.26
CA ASN A 96 -16.92 -2.76 -6.91
C ASN A 96 -15.51 -3.04 -7.46
N PHE A 97 -14.69 -3.75 -6.69
CA PHE A 97 -13.33 -4.09 -7.11
C PHE A 97 -13.34 -5.11 -8.25
N ARG A 98 -14.20 -6.13 -8.18
CA ARG A 98 -14.37 -7.12 -9.25
C ARG A 98 -14.73 -6.45 -10.58
N ASN A 99 -15.70 -5.54 -10.56
CA ASN A 99 -16.11 -4.78 -11.74
C ASN A 99 -15.01 -3.84 -12.23
N ALA A 100 -14.32 -3.16 -11.31
CA ALA A 100 -13.21 -2.28 -11.63
C ALA A 100 -12.05 -3.02 -12.32
N MET A 101 -11.75 -4.26 -11.92
CA MET A 101 -10.66 -5.05 -12.50
C MET A 101 -10.90 -5.49 -13.94
N ALA A 102 -12.13 -5.38 -14.46
CA ALA A 102 -12.39 -5.56 -15.89
C ALA A 102 -11.72 -4.46 -16.73
N HIS A 103 -11.45 -3.27 -16.17
CA HIS A 103 -10.82 -2.18 -16.92
C HIS A 103 -9.28 -2.30 -16.94
N PRO A 104 -8.61 -2.22 -18.11
CA PRO A 104 -7.16 -2.38 -18.22
C PRO A 104 -6.37 -1.33 -17.40
N GLY A 105 -6.86 -0.09 -17.32
CA GLY A 105 -6.21 0.93 -16.47
C GLY A 105 -6.07 0.54 -14.99
N ASN A 106 -7.02 -0.24 -14.46
CA ASN A 106 -7.00 -0.67 -13.06
C ASN A 106 -6.02 -1.83 -12.82
N LYS A 107 -5.90 -2.75 -13.78
CA LYS A 107 -4.84 -3.78 -13.79
C LYS A 107 -3.46 -3.11 -13.74
N GLU A 108 -3.25 -2.08 -14.54
CA GLU A 108 -1.98 -1.38 -14.68
C GLU A 108 -1.64 -0.63 -13.39
N LEU A 109 -2.65 0.00 -12.79
CA LEU A 109 -2.54 0.65 -11.49
C LEU A 109 -2.19 -0.36 -10.38
N ALA A 110 -2.90 -1.48 -10.29
CA ALA A 110 -2.65 -2.51 -9.29
C ALA A 110 -1.25 -3.12 -9.43
N HIS A 111 -0.83 -3.41 -10.67
CA HIS A 111 0.52 -3.88 -10.98
C HIS A 111 1.58 -2.85 -10.54
N ARG A 112 1.37 -1.57 -10.87
CA ARG A 112 2.27 -0.49 -10.47
C ARG A 112 2.36 -0.37 -8.95
N GLN A 113 1.24 -0.41 -8.24
CA GLN A 113 1.21 -0.35 -6.77
C GLN A 113 1.97 -1.53 -6.14
N GLN A 114 1.74 -2.75 -6.63
CA GLN A 114 2.47 -3.93 -6.17
C GLN A 114 3.97 -3.81 -6.40
N PHE A 115 4.38 -3.34 -7.59
CA PHE A 115 5.78 -3.09 -7.89
C PHE A 115 6.41 -2.06 -6.94
N PHE A 116 5.76 -0.91 -6.71
CA PHE A 116 6.28 0.10 -5.80
C PHE A 116 6.30 -0.36 -4.35
N PHE A 117 5.35 -1.19 -3.93
CA PHE A 117 5.34 -1.79 -2.60
C PHE A 117 6.59 -2.64 -2.39
N TRP A 118 6.93 -3.51 -3.35
CA TRP A 118 8.15 -4.32 -3.32
C TRP A 118 9.41 -3.48 -3.43
N LYS A 119 9.47 -2.53 -4.37
CA LYS A 119 10.62 -1.65 -4.54
C LYS A 119 10.95 -0.88 -3.26
N ASN A 120 9.92 -0.44 -2.53
CA ASN A 120 10.06 0.30 -1.28
C ASN A 120 9.85 -0.57 -0.04
N TYR A 121 9.95 -1.90 -0.16
CA TYR A 121 9.62 -2.83 0.93
C TYR A 121 10.36 -2.52 2.23
N ARG A 122 11.67 -2.26 2.13
CA ARG A 122 12.50 -1.85 3.27
C ARG A 122 11.92 -0.60 3.94
N ASN A 123 11.75 0.48 3.19
CA ASN A 123 11.24 1.76 3.70
C ASN A 123 9.83 1.65 4.29
N ASN A 124 8.94 0.87 3.67
CA ASN A 124 7.58 0.67 4.16
C ASN A 124 7.57 -0.08 5.49
N ARG A 125 8.44 -1.09 5.66
CA ARG A 125 8.56 -1.79 6.94
C ARG A 125 9.17 -0.94 8.04
N LEU A 126 10.15 -0.09 7.72
CA LEU A 126 10.72 0.83 8.70
C LEU A 126 9.67 1.78 9.29
N LYS A 127 8.67 2.22 8.52
CA LYS A 127 7.58 3.09 9.02
C LYS A 127 6.73 2.46 10.13
N HIS A 128 6.63 1.14 10.15
CA HIS A 128 5.86 0.41 11.17
C HIS A 128 6.74 -0.06 12.34
N ILE A 129 8.07 -0.10 12.15
CA ILE A 129 9.05 -0.52 13.16
C ILE A 129 9.59 0.68 13.94
N LEU A 130 9.79 1.83 13.28
CA LEU A 130 10.07 3.06 14.01
C LEU A 130 8.79 3.52 14.71
N PRO A 131 8.86 3.84 16.02
CA PRO A 131 7.80 4.57 16.69
C PRO A 131 7.50 5.82 15.87
N ARG A 132 6.21 6.06 15.57
CA ARG A 132 5.75 7.36 15.13
C ARG A 132 6.37 8.40 16.07
N PRO A 133 7.12 9.41 15.60
CA PRO A 133 7.56 10.49 16.46
C PRO A 133 6.32 11.01 17.19
N LEU A 134 6.37 11.03 18.52
CA LEU A 134 5.30 11.61 19.34
C LEU A 134 4.97 12.98 18.74
N PRO A 135 3.68 13.34 18.61
CA PRO A 135 3.32 14.67 18.13
C PRO A 135 4.14 15.67 18.95
N GLU A 136 4.93 16.49 18.25
CA GLU A 136 5.65 17.60 18.89
C GLU A 136 4.61 18.33 19.76
N PRO A 137 4.92 18.63 21.04
CA PRO A 137 4.02 19.43 21.83
C PRO A 137 3.76 20.69 21.04
N VAL A 138 2.51 20.85 20.61
CA VAL A 138 2.04 22.08 19.97
C VAL A 138 2.50 23.21 20.88
N THR A 139 3.53 23.94 20.46
CA THR A 139 3.86 25.22 21.07
C THR A 139 2.55 25.99 21.02
N ALA A 140 2.03 26.33 22.21
CA ALA A 140 0.77 27.03 22.35
C ALA A 140 0.74 28.18 21.33
N PRO A 141 -0.41 28.42 20.67
CA PRO A 141 -0.52 29.49 19.70
C PRO A 141 0.01 30.80 20.33
N PRO A 142 0.83 31.58 19.62
CA PRO A 142 1.32 32.84 20.14
C PRO A 142 0.11 33.72 20.49
N ALA A 143 0.12 34.28 21.70
CA ALA A 143 -0.88 35.22 22.16
C ALA A 143 -1.08 36.34 21.12
N PRO A 144 -2.33 36.78 20.87
CA PRO A 144 -2.59 37.81 19.86
C PRO A 144 -1.85 39.10 20.18
N ALA A 145 -1.10 39.60 19.20
CA ALA A 145 -0.39 40.87 19.24
C ALA A 145 -1.34 42.03 19.54
N GLN A 146 -1.01 42.84 20.55
CA GLN A 146 -1.71 44.09 20.83
C GLN A 146 -1.52 45.09 19.68
N PRO A 147 -2.53 45.88 19.32
CA PRO A 147 -2.44 46.84 18.22
C PRO A 147 -1.47 48.01 18.54
N PRO A 148 -0.79 48.58 17.53
CA PRO A 148 0.19 49.64 17.71
C PRO A 148 -0.48 50.95 18.13
N VAL A 149 -0.01 51.51 19.24
CA VAL A 149 -0.37 52.84 19.75
C VAL A 149 0.27 53.91 18.86
N GLN A 150 -0.53 54.89 18.43
CA GLN A 150 -0.10 56.02 17.59
C GLN A 150 0.88 56.96 18.32
N PRO A 151 1.86 57.58 17.63
CA PRO A 151 2.78 58.52 18.24
C PRO A 151 2.18 59.93 18.34
N ALA A 152 2.17 60.50 19.56
CA ALA A 152 1.99 61.94 19.79
C ALA A 152 3.36 62.62 20.00
N PRO A 153 3.57 63.87 19.52
CA PRO A 153 4.87 64.55 19.54
C PRO A 153 4.98 65.54 20.74
N PRO A 154 5.98 66.44 20.80
CA PRO A 154 7.33 66.21 21.33
C PRO A 154 7.66 67.18 22.48
N VAL A 155 8.64 66.87 23.35
CA VAL A 155 9.40 67.93 24.05
C VAL A 155 10.85 67.52 24.29
N SER A 156 11.74 68.38 23.82
CA SER A 156 13.19 68.35 23.98
C SER A 156 13.61 69.08 25.25
N ALA A 157 14.66 68.59 25.93
CA ALA A 157 15.67 69.36 26.70
C ALA A 157 16.57 68.35 27.44
N ALA A 158 17.85 68.23 27.07
CA ALA A 158 18.99 68.93 27.69
C ALA A 158 19.36 68.34 29.08
N THR A 159 20.60 68.13 29.54
CA THR A 159 21.97 68.37 29.07
C THR A 159 22.90 67.97 30.25
N LEU A 160 24.08 67.37 29.96
CA LEU A 160 25.31 67.22 30.78
C LEU A 160 25.28 66.29 32.03
N GLY A 161 26.33 65.53 32.37
CA GLY A 161 27.73 65.65 31.97
C GLY A 161 28.66 64.44 32.28
N MET A 162 29.88 64.59 31.74
CA MET A 162 31.15 63.84 31.85
C MET A 162 31.66 63.52 33.28
N PRO A 163 32.84 62.87 33.50
CA PRO A 163 33.77 62.14 32.60
C PRO A 163 34.32 60.79 33.18
N ALA A 164 35.26 60.19 32.43
CA ALA A 164 36.48 59.48 32.88
C ALA A 164 36.53 57.92 32.76
N ALA A 165 37.27 57.50 31.73
CA ALA A 165 37.99 56.23 31.55
C ALA A 165 39.25 56.19 32.48
N PRO A 166 40.21 55.23 32.44
CA PRO A 166 40.63 54.30 31.36
C PRO A 166 40.84 52.84 31.83
N GLY A 167 41.11 51.82 31.03
CA GLY A 167 41.42 51.62 29.60
C GLY A 167 41.57 50.10 29.40
N ALA A 168 42.02 49.52 28.30
CA ALA A 168 42.21 49.90 26.91
C ALA A 168 42.62 48.58 26.22
N VAL A 169 41.83 48.10 25.24
CA VAL A 169 42.16 47.56 23.87
C VAL A 169 43.42 46.68 23.64
N PRO A 170 43.56 45.89 22.53
CA PRO A 170 42.88 46.04 21.23
C PRO A 170 42.38 44.78 20.47
N SER A 171 41.45 45.07 19.55
CA SER A 171 41.18 44.62 18.16
C SER A 171 42.22 43.71 17.42
N PRO A 172 42.00 43.19 16.17
CA PRO A 172 41.01 43.58 15.15
C PRO A 172 40.44 42.47 14.22
N MET A 173 39.37 42.80 13.49
CA MET A 173 39.12 42.26 12.14
C MET A 173 39.82 43.16 11.13
N PRO A 174 40.42 42.61 10.04
CA PRO A 174 40.02 43.14 8.74
C PRO A 174 40.01 42.11 7.58
N TYR A 175 38.95 42.26 6.77
CA TYR A 175 38.93 42.27 5.29
C TYR A 175 39.27 41.02 4.45
N GLY A 176 38.35 40.72 3.51
CA GLY A 176 38.68 40.07 2.22
C GLY A 176 37.62 39.11 1.68
N MET A 177 36.73 39.60 0.79
CA MET A 177 35.97 38.80 -0.21
C MET A 177 36.72 38.86 -1.57
N PRO A 178 36.28 38.24 -2.69
CA PRO A 178 35.67 36.93 -3.05
C PRO A 178 36.52 36.31 -4.24
N PRO A 179 36.05 35.64 -5.34
CA PRO A 179 34.79 34.94 -5.70
C PRO A 179 34.95 33.56 -6.43
N GLY A 180 33.84 32.81 -6.57
CA GLY A 180 33.43 32.24 -7.86
C GLY A 180 33.48 30.72 -8.09
N SER A 181 32.33 30.20 -8.58
CA SER A 181 32.14 29.06 -9.52
C SER A 181 32.38 27.62 -8.99
N ALA A 182 31.65 26.57 -9.35
CA ALA A 182 30.54 26.34 -10.27
C ALA A 182 29.78 25.06 -9.83
N PHE A 183 28.53 24.96 -10.30
CA PHE A 183 27.67 23.78 -10.24
C PHE A 183 28.33 22.53 -10.84
N GLY A 184 28.45 21.46 -10.05
CA GLY A 184 28.87 20.13 -10.52
C GLY A 184 27.67 19.31 -10.97
N LYS A 185 27.42 19.30 -12.28
CA LYS A 185 26.59 18.30 -12.98
C LYS A 185 27.37 17.00 -13.04
N ILE A 186 26.83 15.91 -12.49
CA ILE A 186 27.39 14.56 -12.65
C ILE A 186 26.47 13.79 -13.61
N ASP A 187 26.85 13.82 -14.89
CA ASP A 187 26.36 12.92 -15.93
C ASP A 187 27.29 11.69 -15.97
N ILE A 188 26.87 10.56 -15.42
CA ILE A 188 27.51 9.27 -15.67
C ILE A 188 26.88 8.66 -16.93
N ARG A 189 27.61 8.83 -18.04
CA ARG A 189 27.41 8.07 -19.27
C ARG A 189 27.85 6.63 -19.00
N SER A 190 26.90 5.72 -18.89
CA SER A 190 27.16 4.28 -18.98
C SER A 190 27.41 3.92 -20.44
N SER A 191 28.64 3.54 -20.74
CA SER A 191 29.06 2.96 -22.00
C SER A 191 28.98 1.43 -21.92
N GLY A 192 28.41 0.82 -22.95
CA GLY A 192 28.67 -0.58 -23.30
C GLY A 192 27.53 -1.56 -23.05
N SER A 193 26.60 -1.63 -24.01
CA SER A 193 25.81 -2.85 -24.23
C SER A 193 25.58 -3.07 -25.74
N ASP A 194 25.88 -4.29 -26.16
CA ASP A 194 25.37 -4.98 -27.34
C ASP A 194 25.80 -4.54 -28.75
N ARG A 195 26.84 -5.21 -29.25
CA ARG A 195 26.88 -5.72 -30.63
C ARG A 195 27.70 -7.01 -30.69
N ARG A 196 27.07 -8.16 -30.45
CA ARG A 196 27.65 -9.47 -30.83
C ARG A 196 26.66 -10.25 -31.70
N LYS A 197 27.02 -10.29 -32.99
CA LYS A 197 26.75 -11.30 -34.02
C LYS A 197 25.28 -11.64 -34.33
N ARG A 198 24.75 -10.97 -35.34
CA ARG A 198 23.95 -11.61 -36.40
C ARG A 198 24.93 -11.97 -37.54
N LYS A 199 25.22 -13.25 -37.75
CA LYS A 199 25.80 -13.75 -39.01
C LYS A 199 24.83 -14.73 -39.64
N LYS A 200 24.65 -14.54 -40.93
CA LYS A 200 23.82 -15.22 -41.91
C LYS A 200 24.59 -16.41 -42.50
N GLU A 201 23.87 -17.21 -43.29
CA GLU A 201 24.28 -18.26 -44.26
C GLU A 201 24.20 -19.69 -43.69
N VAL A 202 23.55 -20.66 -44.34
CA VAL A 202 23.21 -20.87 -45.77
C VAL A 202 21.73 -21.14 -45.97
#